data_AF-A0A434Q518-F1
#
_entry.id   AF-A0A434Q518-F1
#
_cell.length_a   1.000
_cell.length_b   1.000
_cell.length_c   1.000
_cell.angle_alpha   90.00
_cell.angle_beta   90.00
_cell.angle_gamma   90.00
#
_symmetry.space_group_name_H-M   'P 1'
#
loop_
_entity.id
_entity.type
_entity.pdbx_description
1 polymer ?
#
loop_
_entity_poly.entity_id
_entity_poly.type
_entity_poly.pdbx_seq_one_letter_code
_entity_poly.pdbx_strand_id
1 'polypeptide(L)'
;MVTVVDAKHLLGELDHAHEAQEQLAFADIVILNKTDLVRPIELNAVEARIRRINPTAAIKHSTRCNVPLDEVLDRGAFDLNRVLEVEPDFLDAEHEHEHDDHVTSFSLVTEALIDPGKFLPWIQMITQKFGIDMLRMKGILAFKGDDDRFVVQAVHMLLEGDHQRPWKEGEKRVSRLVFIGRNLPKGVIEDGFLKCCVDVDSVEALSA
;
A
#
# COMPACT_ATOMS: atom_id res chain seq x y z
N MET A 1 0.35 3.39 12.65
CA MET A 1 -0.19 2.36 13.55
C MET A 1 0.80 1.21 13.67
N VAL A 2 0.98 0.69 14.88
CA VAL A 2 1.87 -0.45 15.15
C VAL A 2 1.00 -1.63 15.58
N THR A 3 1.17 -2.79 14.96
CA THR A 3 0.46 -4.02 15.31
C THR A 3 1.48 -5.06 15.75
N VAL A 4 1.23 -5.72 16.88
CA VAL A 4 2.07 -6.82 17.37
C VAL A 4 1.36 -8.12 17.04
N VAL A 5 2.05 -9.05 16.40
CA VAL A 5 1.49 -10.35 16.02
C VAL A 5 2.34 -11.49 16.56
N ASP A 6 1.69 -12.61 16.88
CA ASP A 6 2.33 -13.82 17.36
C ASP A 6 2.68 -14.74 16.19
N ALA A 7 3.97 -14.92 15.88
CA ALA A 7 4.43 -15.73 14.76
C ALA A 7 3.93 -17.19 14.83
N LYS A 8 3.72 -17.73 16.03
CA LYS A 8 3.32 -19.13 16.22
C LYS A 8 1.84 -19.36 15.93
N HIS A 9 1.01 -18.35 16.16
CA HIS A 9 -0.45 -18.49 16.15
C HIS A 9 -1.14 -17.74 15.01
N LEU A 10 -0.47 -16.76 14.38
CA LEU A 10 -1.10 -15.85 13.43
C LEU A 10 -1.86 -16.55 12.31
N LEU A 11 -1.29 -17.59 11.68
CA LEU A 11 -1.95 -18.25 10.55
C LEU A 11 -3.33 -18.80 10.93
N GLY A 12 -3.46 -19.47 12.07
CA GLY A 12 -4.74 -19.97 12.54
C GLY A 12 -5.69 -18.88 13.04
N GLU A 13 -5.15 -17.76 13.54
CA GLU A 13 -5.97 -16.61 13.94
C GLU A 13 -6.60 -15.91 12.73
N LEU A 14 -5.84 -15.73 11.65
CA LEU A 14 -6.31 -15.05 10.44
C LEU A 14 -7.45 -15.80 9.74
N ASP A 15 -7.52 -17.12 9.90
CA ASP A 15 -8.60 -17.95 9.34
C ASP A 15 -9.94 -17.82 10.10
N HIS A 16 -9.93 -17.25 11.30
CA HIS A 16 -11.11 -17.20 12.18
C HIS A 16 -11.48 -15.81 12.67
N ALA A 17 -10.55 -14.85 12.66
CA ALA A 17 -10.75 -13.50 13.18
C ALA A 17 -10.56 -12.46 12.07
N HIS A 18 -11.67 -11.95 11.53
CA HIS A 18 -11.63 -10.87 10.54
C HIS A 18 -10.97 -9.61 11.12
N GLU A 19 -11.17 -9.34 12.41
CA GLU A 19 -10.56 -8.21 13.10
C GLU A 19 -9.02 -8.27 13.08
N ALA A 20 -8.43 -9.46 13.10
CA ALA A 20 -6.97 -9.63 13.01
C ALA A 20 -6.46 -9.25 11.61
N GLN A 21 -7.20 -9.60 10.56
CA GLN A 21 -6.88 -9.18 9.19
C GLN A 21 -6.98 -7.66 9.06
N GLU A 22 -8.01 -7.03 9.64
CA GLU A 22 -8.16 -5.57 9.61
C GLU A 22 -7.04 -4.86 10.39
N GLN A 23 -6.66 -5.36 11.57
CA GLN A 23 -5.54 -4.81 12.34
C GLN A 23 -4.21 -4.87 11.56
N LEU A 24 -4.00 -5.93 10.78
CA LEU A 24 -2.87 -6.01 9.85
C LEU A 24 -3.00 -5.01 8.71
N ALA A 25 -4.18 -4.87 8.11
CA ALA A 25 -4.46 -3.93 7.02
C ALA A 25 -4.16 -2.46 7.36
N PHE A 26 -4.41 -2.06 8.60
CA PHE A 26 -4.11 -0.71 9.07
C PHE A 26 -2.66 -0.53 9.53
N ALA A 27 -1.85 -1.58 9.66
CA ALA A 27 -0.51 -1.47 10.23
C ALA A 27 0.44 -0.68 9.31
N ASP A 28 1.19 0.26 9.88
CA ASP A 28 2.40 0.79 9.24
C ASP A 28 3.61 -0.09 9.57
N ILE A 29 3.60 -0.65 10.77
CA ILE A 29 4.64 -1.51 11.30
C ILE A 29 3.98 -2.72 11.94
N VAL A 30 4.43 -3.90 11.54
CA VAL A 30 4.06 -5.18 12.14
C VAL A 30 5.26 -5.71 12.91
N ILE A 31 5.14 -5.77 14.24
CA ILE A 31 6.10 -6.45 15.10
C ILE A 31 5.72 -7.92 15.13
N LEU A 32 6.43 -8.72 14.33
CA LEU A 32 6.30 -10.17 14.28
C LEU A 32 7.08 -10.77 15.45
N ASN A 33 6.37 -11.08 16.53
CA ASN A 33 6.94 -11.51 17.81
C ASN A 33 6.94 -13.04 17.94
N LYS A 34 7.75 -13.55 18.88
CA LYS A 34 7.93 -14.98 19.18
C LYS A 34 8.53 -15.76 18.00
N THR A 35 9.39 -15.12 17.22
CA THR A 35 10.07 -15.76 16.09
C THR A 35 10.98 -16.91 16.52
N ASP A 36 11.38 -16.95 17.80
CA ASP A 36 12.11 -18.05 18.45
C ASP A 36 11.29 -19.34 18.61
N LEU A 37 9.97 -19.29 18.45
CA LEU A 37 9.07 -20.44 18.62
C LEU A 37 8.66 -21.11 17.30
N VAL A 38 9.13 -20.62 16.15
CA VAL A 38 8.76 -21.10 14.81
C VAL A 38 9.99 -21.44 13.99
N ARG A 39 9.86 -22.38 13.07
CA ARG A 39 10.92 -22.74 12.12
C ARG A 39 11.01 -21.70 11.00
N PRO A 40 12.16 -21.55 10.32
CA PRO A 40 12.32 -20.59 9.23
C PRO A 40 11.25 -20.71 8.12
N ILE A 41 10.84 -21.94 7.79
CA ILE A 41 9.80 -22.18 6.79
C ILE A 41 8.41 -21.68 7.23
N GLU A 42 8.11 -21.80 8.53
CA GLU A 42 6.85 -21.31 9.11
C GLU A 42 6.87 -19.79 9.20
N LEU A 43 8.02 -19.22 9.58
CA LEU A 43 8.21 -17.77 9.62
C LEU A 43 7.99 -17.15 8.23
N ASN A 44 8.59 -17.72 7.19
CA ASN A 44 8.39 -17.26 5.81
C ASN A 44 6.91 -17.34 5.38
N ALA A 45 6.19 -18.40 5.79
CA ALA A 45 4.76 -18.53 5.48
C ALA A 45 3.91 -17.46 6.19
N VAL A 46 4.26 -17.13 7.45
CA VAL A 46 3.62 -16.07 8.23
C VAL A 46 3.87 -14.69 7.58
N GLU A 47 5.11 -14.40 7.20
CA GLU A 47 5.46 -13.16 6.50
C GLU A 47 4.72 -13.04 5.16
N ALA A 48 4.71 -14.09 4.34
CA ALA A 48 3.98 -14.11 3.08
C ALA A 48 2.46 -13.89 3.28
N ARG A 49 1.90 -14.38 4.39
CA ARG A 49 0.50 -14.12 4.75
C ARG A 49 0.26 -12.66 5.15
N ILE A 50 1.14 -12.07 5.97
CA ILE A 50 1.07 -10.64 6.32
C ILE A 50 1.17 -9.77 5.07
N ARG A 51 2.09 -10.08 4.16
CA ARG A 51 2.32 -9.31 2.93
C ARG A 51 1.13 -9.33 1.98
N ARG A 52 0.45 -10.48 1.84
CA ARG A 52 -0.79 -10.59 1.06
C ARG A 52 -1.88 -9.62 1.54
N ILE A 53 -2.02 -9.48 2.87
CA ILE A 53 -2.99 -8.56 3.49
C ILE A 53 -2.51 -7.12 3.40
N ASN A 54 -1.28 -6.85 3.85
CA ASN A 54 -0.71 -5.51 3.89
C ASN A 54 0.74 -5.50 3.38
N PRO A 55 0.92 -5.26 2.07
CA PRO A 55 2.24 -5.20 1.44
C PRO A 55 3.02 -3.97 1.92
N THR A 56 2.33 -2.92 2.35
CA THR A 56 2.95 -1.63 2.71
C THR A 56 3.56 -1.59 4.12
N ALA A 57 3.25 -2.58 4.97
CA ALA A 57 3.73 -2.60 6.34
C ALA A 57 5.22 -2.96 6.43
N ALA A 58 5.95 -2.29 7.32
CA ALA A 58 7.29 -2.73 7.70
C ALA A 58 7.17 -3.91 8.69
N ILE A 59 7.76 -5.07 8.37
CA ILE A 59 7.77 -6.22 9.26
C ILE A 59 9.05 -6.21 10.10
N LYS A 60 8.92 -6.37 11.41
CA LYS A 60 10.01 -6.37 12.39
C LYS A 60 9.99 -7.64 13.23
N HIS A 61 10.97 -8.50 13.01
CA HIS A 61 11.12 -9.76 13.76
C HIS A 61 11.57 -9.47 15.17
N SER A 62 10.97 -10.16 16.14
CA SER A 62 11.30 -9.96 17.54
C SER A 62 11.04 -11.20 18.39
N THR A 63 11.75 -11.24 19.51
CA THR A 63 11.48 -12.13 20.63
C THR A 63 11.17 -11.27 21.84
N ARG A 64 10.05 -11.56 22.52
CA ARG A 64 9.55 -10.77 23.67
C ARG A 64 9.34 -9.28 23.33
N CYS A 65 8.94 -8.98 22.10
CA CYS A 65 8.73 -7.62 21.58
C CYS A 65 9.98 -6.72 21.69
N ASN A 66 11.17 -7.30 21.77
CA ASN A 66 12.40 -6.53 21.87
C ASN A 66 12.78 -5.97 20.48
N VAL A 67 12.32 -4.76 20.19
CA VAL A 67 12.60 -4.01 18.95
C VAL A 67 13.14 -2.63 19.34
N PRO A 68 14.17 -2.10 18.66
CA PRO A 68 14.65 -0.74 18.90
C PRO A 68 13.53 0.30 18.72
N LEU A 69 13.48 1.29 19.61
CA LEU A 69 12.37 2.25 19.64
C LEU A 69 12.31 3.15 18.40
N ASP A 70 13.48 3.50 17.86
CA ASP A 70 13.67 4.24 16.61
C ASP A 70 13.23 3.43 15.37
N GLU A 71 13.09 2.11 15.49
CA GLU A 71 12.49 1.31 14.45
C GLU A 71 10.96 1.36 14.45
N VAL A 72 10.34 1.81 15.55
CA VAL A 72 8.89 1.87 15.77
C VAL A 72 8.36 3.31 15.70
N LEU A 73 9.08 4.27 16.26
CA LEU A 73 8.71 5.68 16.31
C LEU A 73 9.35 6.49 15.17
N ASP A 74 8.69 7.60 14.80
CA ASP A 74 9.21 8.64 13.89
C ASP A 74 9.70 8.12 12.51
N ARG A 75 9.09 7.03 12.02
CA ARG A 75 9.55 6.35 10.81
C ARG A 75 9.23 7.08 9.50
N GLY A 76 8.39 8.12 9.53
CA GLY A 76 7.74 8.67 8.34
C GLY A 76 6.93 7.58 7.66
N ALA A 77 5.63 7.51 7.94
CA ALA A 77 4.77 6.34 7.69
C ALA A 77 4.59 5.88 6.22
N PHE A 78 5.41 6.35 5.28
CA PHE A 78 5.36 5.87 3.90
C PHE A 78 6.69 5.96 3.15
N ASP A 79 7.24 4.79 2.82
CA ASP A 79 8.34 4.64 1.88
C ASP A 79 8.02 3.48 0.92
N LEU A 80 7.26 3.78 -0.13
CA LEU A 80 6.85 2.78 -1.12
C LEU A 80 8.04 2.16 -1.86
N ASN A 81 9.19 2.83 -1.89
CA ASN A 81 10.39 2.24 -2.49
C ASN A 81 10.84 1.00 -1.69
N ARG A 82 10.75 1.02 -0.35
CA ARG A 82 11.06 -0.15 0.49
C ARG A 82 10.13 -1.32 0.21
N VAL A 83 8.87 -1.07 -0.12
CA VAL A 83 7.91 -2.13 -0.46
C VAL A 83 8.35 -2.83 -1.74
N LEU A 84 8.79 -2.07 -2.75
CA LEU A 84 9.22 -2.60 -4.05
C LEU A 84 10.61 -3.24 -4.02
N GLU A 85 11.47 -2.80 -3.11
CA GLU A 85 12.75 -3.47 -2.85
C GLU A 85 12.53 -4.87 -2.22
N VAL A 86 11.48 -5.02 -1.40
CA VAL A 86 11.16 -6.27 -0.73
C VAL A 86 10.32 -7.19 -1.62
N GLU A 87 9.37 -6.63 -2.37
CA GLU A 87 8.52 -7.36 -3.31
C GLU A 87 8.52 -6.65 -4.69
N PRO A 88 9.48 -6.97 -5.57
CA PRO A 88 9.57 -6.38 -6.91
C PRO A 88 8.35 -6.75 -7.77
N ASP A 89 7.91 -8.00 -7.63
CA ASP A 89 6.77 -8.60 -8.35
C ASP A 89 5.42 -8.13 -7.77
N PHE A 90 5.42 -7.22 -6.79
CA PHE A 90 4.21 -6.59 -6.25
C PHE A 90 3.35 -5.89 -7.31
N LEU A 91 3.98 -5.49 -8.41
CA LEU A 91 3.31 -4.83 -9.54
C LEU A 91 2.76 -5.84 -10.56
N ASP A 92 3.14 -7.11 -10.45
CA ASP A 92 2.68 -8.16 -11.34
C ASP A 92 1.31 -8.65 -10.84
N ALA A 93 0.31 -8.40 -11.67
CA ALA A 93 -1.12 -8.47 -11.33
C ALA A 93 -1.69 -9.88 -11.11
N GLU A 94 -0.85 -10.91 -10.88
CA GLU A 94 -1.26 -12.31 -10.86
C GLU A 94 -0.70 -13.06 -9.65
N HIS A 95 -1.20 -12.73 -8.46
CA HIS A 95 -1.10 -13.63 -7.31
C HIS A 95 -2.51 -14.00 -6.83
N GLU A 96 -3.26 -14.74 -7.66
CA GLU A 96 -4.38 -15.54 -7.17
C GLU A 96 -3.81 -16.67 -6.32
N HIS A 97 -3.82 -16.49 -5.00
CA HIS A 97 -3.46 -17.52 -4.05
C HIS A 97 -4.68 -17.93 -3.24
N GLU A 98 -4.93 -19.24 -3.19
CA GLU A 98 -6.08 -19.96 -2.63
C GLU A 98 -6.30 -19.74 -1.13
N HIS A 99 -6.66 -18.54 -0.70
CA HIS A 99 -7.16 -18.30 0.64
C HIS A 99 -8.31 -17.28 0.63
N ASP A 100 -9.37 -17.60 1.35
CA ASP A 100 -10.56 -16.77 1.54
C ASP A 100 -10.28 -15.64 2.55
N ASP A 101 -9.27 -14.81 2.26
CA ASP A 101 -9.03 -13.61 3.06
C ASP A 101 -10.17 -12.61 2.86
N HIS A 102 -10.74 -12.17 3.98
CA HIS A 102 -11.74 -11.12 3.99
C HIS A 102 -11.16 -9.78 3.53
N VAL A 103 -9.86 -9.56 3.80
CA VAL A 103 -9.11 -8.37 3.39
C VAL A 103 -8.09 -8.73 2.33
N THR A 104 -8.16 -8.04 1.19
CA THR A 104 -7.19 -8.19 0.09
C THR A 104 -6.54 -6.85 -0.23
N SER A 105 -5.42 -6.91 -0.93
CA SER A 105 -4.73 -5.72 -1.43
C SER A 105 -4.48 -5.81 -2.93
N PHE A 106 -4.44 -4.66 -3.60
CA PHE A 106 -4.05 -4.56 -5.00
C PHE A 106 -3.37 -3.22 -5.29
N SER A 107 -2.60 -3.21 -6.38
CA SER A 107 -1.80 -2.06 -6.80
C SER A 107 -2.22 -1.55 -8.16
N LEU A 108 -2.13 -0.24 -8.33
CA LEU A 108 -2.26 0.45 -9.60
C LEU A 108 -0.95 1.17 -9.91
N VAL A 109 -0.47 1.04 -11.13
CA VAL A 109 0.86 1.53 -11.55
C VAL A 109 0.75 2.15 -12.93
N THR A 110 1.41 3.28 -13.12
CA THR A 110 1.56 3.87 -14.45
C THR A 110 2.82 4.72 -14.53
N GLU A 111 3.49 4.68 -15.68
CA GLU A 111 4.56 5.62 -16.03
C GLU A 111 4.02 6.93 -16.64
N ALA A 112 2.70 7.00 -16.93
CA ALA A 112 2.08 8.23 -17.40
C ALA A 112 1.94 9.26 -16.26
N LEU A 113 2.11 10.53 -16.62
CA LEU A 113 1.79 11.62 -15.70
C LEU A 113 0.29 11.67 -15.43
N ILE A 114 -0.07 12.05 -14.21
CA ILE A 114 -1.44 12.14 -13.74
C ILE A 114 -1.92 13.59 -13.83
N ASP A 115 -3.14 13.79 -14.32
CA ASP A 115 -3.82 15.08 -14.28
C ASP A 115 -4.42 15.29 -12.88
N PRO A 116 -3.91 16.25 -12.08
CA PRO A 116 -4.44 16.50 -10.73
C PRO A 116 -5.91 16.93 -10.73
N GLY A 117 -6.37 17.60 -11.80
CA GLY A 117 -7.77 18.02 -11.96
C GLY A 117 -8.73 16.87 -12.19
N LYS A 118 -8.24 15.73 -12.70
CA LYS A 118 -9.03 14.48 -12.81
C LYS A 118 -8.86 13.59 -11.58
N PHE A 119 -7.64 13.51 -11.06
CA PHE A 119 -7.30 12.61 -9.96
C PHE A 119 -7.97 12.98 -8.65
N LEU A 120 -7.89 14.25 -8.23
CA LEU A 120 -8.40 14.67 -6.92
C LEU A 120 -9.92 14.44 -6.78
N PRO A 121 -10.76 14.80 -7.77
CA PRO A 121 -12.18 14.46 -7.74
C PRO A 121 -12.44 12.95 -7.77
N TRP A 122 -11.68 12.20 -8.57
CA TRP A 122 -11.80 10.75 -8.66
C TRP A 122 -11.53 10.08 -7.31
N ILE A 123 -10.42 10.40 -6.64
CA ILE A 123 -10.07 9.76 -5.37
C ILE A 123 -11.04 10.15 -4.24
N GLN A 124 -11.57 11.39 -4.26
CA GLN A 124 -12.63 11.80 -3.34
C GLN A 124 -13.91 10.97 -3.56
N MET A 125 -14.31 10.75 -4.81
CA MET A 125 -15.45 9.90 -5.13
C MET A 125 -15.21 8.44 -4.69
N ILE A 126 -14.03 7.88 -4.95
CA ILE A 126 -13.66 6.53 -4.48
C ILE A 126 -13.75 6.44 -2.96
N THR A 127 -13.19 7.43 -2.25
CA THR A 127 -13.22 7.50 -0.79
C THR A 127 -14.66 7.62 -0.26
N GLN A 128 -15.52 8.41 -0.89
CA GLN A 128 -16.92 8.53 -0.49
C GLN A 128 -17.73 7.25 -0.74
N LYS A 129 -17.46 6.57 -1.85
CA LYS A 129 -18.24 5.40 -2.28
C LYS A 129 -17.79 4.11 -1.61
N PHE A 130 -16.49 3.95 -1.41
CA PHE A 130 -15.87 2.72 -0.95
C PHE A 130 -15.11 2.88 0.37
N GLY A 131 -15.10 4.06 0.99
CA GLY A 131 -14.27 4.32 2.18
C GLY A 131 -14.63 3.49 3.42
N ILE A 132 -15.80 2.87 3.50
CA ILE A 132 -16.05 1.90 4.57
C ILE A 132 -15.19 0.65 4.36
N ASP A 133 -15.12 0.16 3.12
CA ASP A 133 -14.43 -1.07 2.74
C ASP A 133 -12.97 -0.89 2.34
N MET A 134 -12.58 0.35 2.01
CA MET A 134 -11.20 0.75 1.79
C MET A 134 -10.54 1.06 3.14
N LEU A 135 -10.04 0.00 3.78
CA LEU A 135 -9.35 0.07 5.07
C LEU A 135 -8.16 1.03 5.01
N ARG A 136 -7.34 0.89 3.96
CA ARG A 136 -6.18 1.75 3.76
C ARG A 136 -5.89 1.94 2.27
N MET A 137 -5.47 3.15 1.93
CA MET A 137 -4.88 3.45 0.64
C MET A 137 -3.64 4.30 0.86
N LYS A 138 -2.59 4.04 0.07
CA LYS A 138 -1.42 4.92 0.00
C LYS A 138 -0.93 5.00 -1.43
N GLY A 139 -0.33 6.12 -1.80
CA GLY A 139 0.28 6.26 -3.11
C GLY A 139 1.28 7.38 -3.24
N ILE A 140 2.09 7.27 -4.28
CA ILE A 140 2.96 8.31 -4.80
C ILE A 140 2.49 8.61 -6.21
N LEU A 141 2.31 9.88 -6.55
CA LEU A 141 1.83 10.31 -7.85
C LEU A 141 2.84 11.25 -8.50
N ALA A 142 2.99 11.10 -9.82
CA ALA A 142 3.68 12.04 -10.67
C ALA A 142 2.65 12.91 -11.39
N PHE A 143 2.39 14.11 -10.88
CA PHE A 143 1.45 15.03 -11.52
C PHE A 143 2.07 15.76 -12.72
N LYS A 144 1.23 16.12 -13.70
CA LYS A 144 1.61 16.96 -14.83
C LYS A 144 2.05 18.34 -14.33
N GLY A 145 3.23 18.78 -14.74
CA GLY A 145 3.76 20.10 -14.41
C GLY A 145 4.19 20.26 -12.96
N ASP A 146 4.37 19.15 -12.25
CA ASP A 146 4.82 19.11 -10.86
C ASP A 146 6.19 18.41 -10.79
N ASP A 147 7.15 19.09 -10.17
CA ASP A 147 8.50 18.57 -9.95
C ASP A 147 8.67 17.89 -8.59
N ASP A 148 7.61 17.89 -7.78
CA ASP A 148 7.54 17.18 -6.53
C ASP A 148 6.76 15.87 -6.63
N ARG A 149 7.11 14.93 -5.76
CA ARG A 149 6.33 13.72 -5.51
C ARG A 149 5.14 14.09 -4.66
N PHE A 150 3.94 13.86 -5.18
CA PHE A 150 2.73 13.97 -4.38
C PHE A 150 2.46 12.64 -3.67
N VAL A 151 2.42 12.68 -2.34
CA VAL A 151 2.05 11.52 -1.53
C VAL A 151 0.59 11.66 -1.13
N VAL A 152 -0.18 10.61 -1.35
CA VAL A 152 -1.59 10.52 -0.95
C VAL A 152 -1.77 9.33 -0.02
N GLN A 153 -2.61 9.49 0.99
CA GLN A 153 -3.04 8.40 1.84
C GLN A 153 -4.51 8.54 2.21
N ALA A 154 -5.18 7.41 2.38
CA ALA A 154 -6.51 7.36 2.94
C ALA A 154 -6.62 6.27 4.01
N VAL A 155 -7.36 6.59 5.06
CA VAL A 155 -7.80 5.64 6.07
C VAL A 155 -9.31 5.80 6.18
N HIS A 156 -10.03 4.80 5.69
CA HIS A 156 -11.47 4.86 5.50
C HIS A 156 -11.92 6.06 4.65
N MET A 157 -12.71 6.96 5.25
CA MET A 157 -13.30 8.15 4.63
C MET A 157 -12.37 9.36 4.67
N LEU A 158 -11.23 9.26 5.38
CA LEU A 158 -10.28 10.34 5.53
C LEU A 158 -9.23 10.23 4.44
N LEU A 159 -9.12 11.29 3.64
CA LEU A 159 -8.13 11.43 2.57
C LEU A 159 -7.21 12.60 2.90
N GLU A 160 -5.90 12.35 2.82
CA GLU A 160 -4.86 13.35 2.97
C GLU A 160 -3.89 13.26 1.80
N GLY A 161 -3.30 14.39 1.41
CA GLY A 161 -2.22 14.41 0.43
C GLY A 161 -1.35 15.64 0.58
N ASP A 162 -0.05 15.47 0.36
CA ASP A 162 0.95 16.52 0.49
C ASP A 162 2.17 16.24 -0.42
N HIS A 163 2.92 17.28 -0.74
CA HIS A 163 4.18 17.17 -1.47
C HIS A 163 5.28 16.75 -0.50
N GLN A 164 5.95 15.63 -0.81
CA GLN A 164 6.99 15.10 0.10
C GLN A 164 8.37 15.68 -0.21
N ARG A 165 8.80 15.59 -1.46
CA ARG A 165 10.12 16.02 -1.93
C ARG A 165 10.14 16.16 -3.45
N PRO A 166 11.11 16.90 -4.03
CA PRO A 166 11.35 16.90 -5.46
C PRO A 166 11.73 15.50 -5.97
N TRP A 167 11.36 15.22 -7.22
CA TRP A 167 11.89 14.09 -7.98
C TRP A 167 13.41 14.25 -8.13
N LYS A 168 14.19 13.18 -7.94
CA LYS A 168 15.66 13.24 -8.16
C LYS A 168 15.97 13.27 -9.65
N GLU A 169 17.15 13.79 -9.99
CA GLU A 169 17.68 13.72 -11.35
C GLU A 169 17.82 12.24 -11.80
N GLY A 170 17.31 11.92 -12.99
CA GLY A 170 17.30 10.55 -13.52
C GLY A 170 16.30 9.59 -12.86
N GLU A 171 15.51 10.06 -11.89
CA GLU A 171 14.49 9.25 -11.23
C GLU A 171 13.28 9.05 -12.15
N LYS A 172 12.88 7.79 -12.39
CA LYS A 172 11.67 7.51 -13.16
C LYS A 172 10.44 8.03 -12.39
N ARG A 173 9.65 8.88 -13.05
CA ARG A 173 8.37 9.39 -12.55
C ARG A 173 7.29 8.32 -12.73
N VAL A 174 7.13 7.46 -11.73
CA VAL A 174 6.15 6.37 -11.73
C VAL A 174 5.10 6.64 -10.66
N SER A 175 3.84 6.68 -11.08
CA SER A 175 2.70 6.78 -10.18
C SER A 175 2.29 5.40 -9.69
N ARG A 176 2.06 5.26 -8.39
CA ARG A 176 1.71 4.01 -7.73
C ARG A 176 0.69 4.23 -6.63
N LEU A 177 -0.34 3.41 -6.60
CA LEU A 177 -1.34 3.36 -5.53
C LEU A 177 -1.46 1.93 -5.03
N VAL A 178 -1.62 1.77 -3.72
CA VAL A 178 -1.93 0.50 -3.07
C VAL A 178 -3.23 0.67 -2.33
N PHE A 179 -4.19 -0.20 -2.61
CA PHE A 179 -5.47 -0.29 -1.93
C PHE A 179 -5.49 -1.55 -1.08
N ILE A 180 -5.97 -1.44 0.14
CA ILE A 180 -6.16 -2.54 1.08
C ILE A 180 -7.59 -2.44 1.59
N GLY A 181 -8.37 -3.50 1.43
CA GLY A 181 -9.78 -3.45 1.78
C GLY A 181 -10.56 -4.73 1.51
N ARG A 182 -11.88 -4.63 1.67
CA ARG A 182 -12.83 -5.74 1.53
C ARG A 182 -13.61 -5.57 0.23
N ASN A 183 -13.66 -6.61 -0.61
CA ASN A 183 -14.51 -6.64 -1.81
C ASN A 183 -14.40 -5.38 -2.71
N LEU A 184 -13.21 -4.78 -2.77
CA LEU A 184 -13.01 -3.56 -3.54
C LEU A 184 -13.10 -3.87 -5.05
N PRO A 185 -13.85 -3.08 -5.84
CA PRO A 185 -14.03 -3.36 -7.25
C PRO A 185 -12.81 -2.93 -8.07
N LYS A 186 -11.73 -3.74 -8.04
CA LYS A 186 -10.43 -3.46 -8.67
C LYS A 186 -10.58 -2.88 -10.08
N GLY A 187 -11.30 -3.55 -10.97
CA GLY A 187 -11.44 -3.10 -12.36
C GLY A 187 -12.12 -1.73 -12.52
N VAL A 188 -13.05 -1.36 -11.64
CA VAL A 188 -13.69 -0.04 -11.65
C VAL A 188 -12.74 1.04 -11.14
N ILE A 189 -11.97 0.74 -10.10
CA ILE A 189 -10.99 1.65 -9.52
C ILE A 189 -9.83 1.87 -10.51
N GLU A 190 -9.34 0.79 -11.12
CA GLU A 190 -8.28 0.79 -12.13
C GLU A 190 -8.66 1.61 -13.37
N ASP A 191 -9.84 1.37 -13.96
CA ASP A 191 -10.34 2.15 -15.10
C ASP A 191 -10.45 3.64 -14.78
N GLY A 192 -10.95 3.98 -13.58
CA GLY A 192 -11.02 5.37 -13.14
C GLY A 192 -9.65 6.02 -12.96
N PHE A 193 -8.67 5.28 -12.41
CA PHE A 193 -7.30 5.76 -12.27
C PHE A 193 -6.63 6.00 -13.62
N LEU A 194 -6.78 5.06 -14.58
CA LEU A 194 -6.21 5.20 -15.92
C LEU A 194 -6.79 6.40 -16.67
N LYS A 195 -8.07 6.73 -16.48
CA LYS A 195 -8.69 7.95 -17.03
C LYS A 195 -8.11 9.25 -16.45
N CYS A 196 -7.43 9.19 -15.32
CA CYS A 196 -6.70 10.32 -14.76
C CYS A 196 -5.34 10.55 -15.40
N CYS A 197 -4.84 9.62 -16.23
CA CYS A 197 -3.61 9.80 -16.97
C CYS A 197 -3.76 10.93 -18.00
N VAL A 198 -2.66 11.64 -18.24
CA VAL A 198 -2.58 12.66 -19.29
C VAL A 198 -2.53 11.97 -20.65
N ASP A 199 -3.40 12.38 -21.58
CA ASP A 199 -3.36 11.89 -22.95
C ASP A 199 -2.05 12.32 -23.63
N VAL A 200 -1.44 11.39 -24.36
CA VAL A 200 -0.13 11.56 -25.03
C VAL A 200 -0.12 12.80 -25.95
N ASP A 201 -1.27 13.17 -26.54
CA ASP A 201 -1.43 14.31 -27.44
C ASP A 201 -1.28 15.69 -26.76
N SER A 202 -1.34 15.76 -25.43
CA SER A 202 -1.28 17.03 -24.68
C SER A 202 0.12 17.38 -24.15
N VAL A 203 1.14 16.62 -24.55
CA VAL A 203 2.56 16.86 -24.26
C VAL A 203 3.25 17.61 -25.41
N GLU A 204 2.84 17.39 -26.67
CA GLU A 204 3.40 18.09 -27.83
C GLU A 204 3.02 19.59 -27.90
N ALA A 205 1.90 20.00 -27.30
CA ALA A 205 1.43 21.39 -27.33
C ALA A 205 2.19 22.36 -26.40
N LEU A 206 3.12 21.87 -25.57
CA LEU A 206 3.94 22.68 -24.65
C LEU A 206 5.42 22.77 -25.06
N SER A 207 5.78 22.19 -26.21
CA SER A 207 7.15 22.19 -26.75
C SER A 207 7.26 22.85 -28.14
N ALA A 208 6.20 23.54 -28.60
CA ALA A 208 6.15 24.36 -29.80
C ALA A 208 5.91 25.83 -29.44
#